data_AF-A0A094FG65-F1
#
_entry.id   AF-A0A094FG65-F1
#
_cell.length_a   1.000
_cell.length_b   1.000
_cell.length_c   1.000
_cell.angle_alpha   90.00
_cell.angle_beta   90.00
_cell.angle_gamma   90.00
#
_symmetry.space_group_name_H-M   'P 1'
#
loop_
_entity.id
_entity.type
_entity.pdbx_description
1 polymer ?
#
loop_
_entity_poly.entity_id
_entity_poly.type
_entity_poly.pdbx_seq_one_letter_code
_entity_poly.pdbx_strand_id
1 'polypeptide(L)'
;MADQTPATPAPLEASELGTKEYWDALYTRESTNHAADPTDEGTIWFDDSSAEDKLVTLLRSSALTGFDPATASFLDLGTGNGHLLFRIRDEGVRGEDSDDEDEEEEGEGGKLFRGRMLGTDYSATSISFARAVAAERGLGEGEVEFVEWDVLSSPLSPVLSGPNADGWDVVLDKGTFDAVSLMGDAEAGKR
;
A
#
# COMPACT_ATOMS: atom_id res chain seq x y z
N MET A 1 -45.95 7.70 8.55
CA MET A 1 -44.74 7.70 7.71
C MET A 1 -44.10 6.34 7.91
N ALA A 2 -43.99 5.53 6.85
CA ALA A 2 -43.38 4.21 6.98
C ALA A 2 -41.88 4.39 7.14
N ASP A 3 -41.34 3.80 8.21
CA ASP A 3 -39.93 3.70 8.51
C ASP A 3 -39.26 2.84 7.43
N GLN A 4 -38.58 3.48 6.49
CA GLN A 4 -37.77 2.81 5.48
C GLN A 4 -36.31 2.85 5.92
N THR A 5 -35.98 2.07 6.94
CA THR A 5 -34.58 1.75 7.22
C THR A 5 -34.11 0.85 6.06
N PRO A 6 -33.12 1.25 5.25
CA PRO A 6 -32.61 0.40 4.19
C PRO A 6 -32.07 -0.89 4.81
N ALA A 7 -32.47 -2.04 4.26
CA ALA A 7 -31.99 -3.34 4.71
C ALA A 7 -30.47 -3.42 4.50
N THR A 8 -29.74 -3.84 5.54
CA THR A 8 -28.31 -4.11 5.43
C THR A 8 -28.07 -5.17 4.35
N PRO A 9 -27.16 -4.93 3.38
CA PRO A 9 -26.81 -5.94 2.38
C PRO A 9 -26.32 -7.23 3.05
N ALA A 10 -26.55 -8.38 2.41
CA ALA A 10 -25.98 -9.64 2.86
C ALA A 10 -24.44 -9.59 2.76
N PRO A 11 -23.70 -10.20 3.71
CA PRO A 11 -22.25 -10.36 3.61
C PRO A 11 -21.85 -11.06 2.30
N LEU A 12 -20.66 -10.74 1.80
CA LEU A 12 -20.08 -11.47 0.67
C LEU A 12 -19.81 -12.93 1.06
N GLU A 13 -19.89 -13.82 0.07
CA GLU A 13 -19.48 -15.21 0.28
C GLU A 13 -17.96 -15.29 0.43
N ALA A 14 -17.51 -16.14 1.35
CA ALA A 14 -16.09 -16.37 1.55
C ALA A 14 -15.43 -16.93 0.28
N SER A 15 -14.19 -16.55 0.02
CA SER A 15 -13.43 -17.04 -1.15
C SER A 15 -11.96 -17.29 -0.83
N GLU A 16 -11.24 -17.89 -1.77
CA GLU A 16 -9.78 -18.09 -1.65
C GLU A 16 -9.04 -16.76 -1.47
N LEU A 17 -9.53 -15.65 -2.02
CA LEU A 17 -8.93 -14.32 -1.83
C LEU A 17 -9.02 -13.80 -0.39
N GLY A 18 -9.84 -14.43 0.45
CA GLY A 18 -9.89 -14.16 1.89
C GLY A 18 -8.94 -15.02 2.73
N THR A 19 -8.09 -15.86 2.12
CA THR A 19 -7.23 -16.80 2.88
C THR A 19 -5.77 -16.42 2.79
N LYS A 20 -5.07 -16.49 3.93
CA LYS A 20 -3.61 -16.25 3.97
C LYS A 20 -2.86 -17.23 3.07
N GLU A 21 -3.35 -18.47 2.97
CA GLU A 21 -2.78 -19.52 2.14
C GLU A 21 -2.76 -19.16 0.66
N TYR A 22 -3.81 -18.52 0.14
CA TYR A 22 -3.85 -18.04 -1.25
C TYR A 22 -2.77 -16.99 -1.49
N TRP A 23 -2.69 -15.98 -0.60
CA TRP A 23 -1.74 -14.88 -0.73
C TRP A 23 -0.30 -15.34 -0.58
N ASP A 24 0.00 -16.21 0.39
CA ASP A 24 1.34 -16.78 0.57
C ASP A 24 1.79 -17.54 -0.68
N ALA A 25 0.88 -18.32 -1.30
CA ALA A 25 1.16 -19.06 -2.52
C ALA A 25 1.35 -18.14 -3.74
N LEU A 26 0.54 -17.08 -3.85
CA LEU A 26 0.67 -16.05 -4.88
C LEU A 26 2.05 -15.39 -4.81
N TYR A 27 2.42 -14.84 -3.65
CA TYR A 27 3.68 -14.11 -3.49
C TYR A 27 4.91 -15.03 -3.60
N THR A 28 4.80 -16.30 -3.23
CA THR A 28 5.86 -17.29 -3.49
C THR A 28 6.09 -17.48 -4.99
N ARG A 29 5.02 -17.57 -5.78
CA ARG A 29 5.10 -17.70 -7.24
C ARG A 29 5.68 -16.44 -7.86
N GLU A 30 5.19 -15.27 -7.48
CA GLU A 30 5.66 -13.99 -8.01
C GLU A 30 7.12 -13.73 -7.67
N SER A 31 7.53 -14.01 -6.44
CA SER A 31 8.95 -13.94 -6.06
C SER A 31 9.83 -14.91 -6.87
N THR A 32 9.32 -16.11 -7.20
CA THR A 32 10.03 -17.05 -8.06
C THR A 32 10.16 -16.53 -9.49
N ASN A 33 9.10 -15.93 -10.03
CA ASN A 33 9.13 -15.33 -11.35
C ASN A 33 10.10 -14.14 -11.40
N HIS A 34 10.04 -13.24 -10.42
CA HIS A 34 10.92 -12.08 -10.31
C HIS A 34 12.40 -12.49 -10.24
N ALA A 35 12.71 -13.57 -9.51
CA ALA A 35 14.07 -14.12 -9.47
C ALA A 35 14.55 -14.66 -10.82
N ALA A 36 13.64 -15.05 -11.72
CA ALA A 36 13.95 -15.49 -13.08
C ALA A 36 13.96 -14.34 -14.11
N ASP A 37 13.14 -13.31 -13.88
CA ASP A 37 13.02 -12.11 -14.68
C ASP A 37 12.78 -10.90 -13.76
N PRO A 38 13.80 -10.07 -13.50
CA PRO A 38 13.69 -8.90 -12.61
C PRO A 38 12.67 -7.84 -13.08
N THR A 39 12.17 -7.93 -14.32
CA THR A 39 11.11 -7.05 -14.83
C THR A 39 9.70 -7.51 -14.45
N ASP A 40 9.53 -8.75 -13.97
CA ASP A 40 8.27 -9.24 -13.40
C ASP A 40 8.16 -8.80 -11.95
N GLU A 41 7.43 -7.72 -11.69
CA GLU A 41 7.20 -7.19 -10.34
C GLU A 41 5.95 -7.79 -9.67
N GLY A 42 5.36 -8.84 -10.25
CA GLY A 42 4.14 -9.46 -9.75
C GLY A 42 2.86 -8.74 -10.17
N THR A 43 1.74 -9.18 -9.61
CA THR A 43 0.41 -8.71 -10.00
C THR A 43 0.09 -7.35 -9.38
N ILE A 44 -0.18 -6.36 -10.23
CA ILE A 44 -0.71 -5.07 -9.80
C ILE A 44 -2.23 -5.15 -9.72
N TRP A 45 -2.74 -5.31 -8.49
CA TRP A 45 -4.19 -5.39 -8.27
C TRP A 45 -4.89 -4.07 -8.62
N PHE A 46 -6.02 -4.20 -9.33
CA PHE A 46 -6.87 -3.11 -9.85
C PHE A 46 -6.23 -2.22 -10.93
N ASP A 47 -5.21 -2.73 -11.63
CA ASP A 47 -4.56 -2.03 -12.76
C ASP A 47 -5.54 -1.73 -13.90
N ASP A 48 -6.48 -2.64 -14.18
CA ASP A 48 -7.55 -2.46 -15.16
C ASP A 48 -8.47 -1.25 -14.87
N SER A 49 -8.49 -0.80 -13.62
CA SER A 49 -9.22 0.37 -13.16
C SER A 49 -8.34 1.61 -12.95
N SER A 50 -7.03 1.51 -13.20
CA SER A 50 -6.02 2.54 -12.95
C SER A 50 -6.05 3.06 -11.50
N ALA A 51 -6.19 2.14 -10.54
CA ALA A 51 -6.37 2.50 -9.12
C ALA A 51 -5.20 3.33 -8.57
N GLU A 52 -3.97 2.96 -8.89
CA GLU A 52 -2.77 3.66 -8.39
C GLU A 52 -2.65 5.07 -8.98
N ASP A 53 -2.88 5.26 -10.27
CA ASP A 53 -2.85 6.58 -10.91
C ASP A 53 -3.89 7.53 -10.30
N LYS A 54 -5.07 7.01 -9.97
CA LYS A 54 -6.13 7.77 -9.29
C LYS A 54 -5.72 8.16 -7.87
N LEU A 55 -5.08 7.25 -7.13
CA LEU A 55 -4.56 7.52 -5.80
C LEU A 55 -3.46 8.59 -5.85
N VAL A 56 -2.47 8.44 -6.74
CA VAL A 56 -1.39 9.43 -6.92
C VAL A 56 -1.96 10.79 -7.33
N THR A 57 -2.91 10.82 -8.27
CA THR A 57 -3.59 12.06 -8.67
C THR A 57 -4.29 12.73 -7.49
N LEU A 58 -5.00 11.96 -6.66
CA LEU A 58 -5.67 12.47 -5.46
C LEU A 58 -4.67 13.01 -4.43
N LEU A 59 -3.58 12.28 -4.16
CA LEU A 59 -2.52 12.68 -3.23
C LEU A 59 -1.82 13.97 -3.67
N ARG A 60 -1.69 14.21 -4.98
CA ARG A 60 -1.13 15.45 -5.56
C ARG A 60 -2.14 16.59 -5.61
N SER A 61 -3.44 16.29 -5.51
CA SER A 61 -4.48 17.29 -5.65
C SER A 61 -4.54 18.18 -4.42
N SER A 62 -4.82 19.47 -4.64
CA SER A 62 -5.12 20.42 -3.56
C SER A 62 -6.44 20.13 -2.82
N ALA A 63 -7.22 19.15 -3.28
CA ALA A 63 -8.44 18.71 -2.62
C ALA A 63 -8.14 17.90 -1.34
N LEU A 64 -6.97 17.26 -1.27
CA LEU A 64 -6.54 16.55 -0.07
C LEU A 64 -5.66 17.50 0.78
N THR A 65 -6.23 17.98 1.87
CA THR A 65 -5.57 18.91 2.80
C THR A 65 -5.30 18.21 4.13
N GLY A 66 -4.31 18.69 4.88
CA GLY A 66 -4.05 18.20 6.24
C GLY A 66 -2.66 17.60 6.44
N PHE A 67 -1.85 17.54 5.38
CA PHE A 67 -0.44 17.18 5.45
C PHE A 67 0.38 18.04 4.48
N ASP A 68 1.68 18.14 4.72
CA ASP A 68 2.65 18.67 3.76
C ASP A 68 3.21 17.52 2.92
N PRO A 69 2.99 17.49 1.59
CA PRO A 69 3.48 16.43 0.73
C PRO A 69 4.98 16.14 0.89
N ALA A 70 5.80 17.18 1.15
CA ALA A 70 7.24 17.03 1.31
C ALA A 70 7.61 16.17 2.53
N THR A 71 6.83 16.21 3.60
CA THR A 71 7.15 15.54 4.86
C THR A 71 6.15 14.44 5.23
N ALA A 72 5.07 14.30 4.46
CA ALA A 72 3.99 13.36 4.75
C ALA A 72 4.49 11.92 4.88
N SER A 73 4.03 11.27 5.93
CA SER A 73 4.26 9.87 6.21
C SER A 73 3.10 9.00 5.70
N PHE A 74 3.42 7.85 5.12
CA PHE A 74 2.47 6.93 4.50
C PHE A 74 2.54 5.54 5.12
N LEU A 75 1.39 4.99 5.50
CA LEU A 75 1.22 3.59 5.88
C LEU A 75 0.34 2.89 4.83
N ASP A 76 0.84 1.84 4.20
CA ASP A 76 0.07 1.02 3.25
C ASP A 76 -0.37 -0.30 3.89
N LEU A 77 -1.68 -0.52 3.93
CA LEU A 77 -2.31 -1.69 4.54
C LEU A 77 -2.48 -2.79 3.51
N GLY A 78 -1.81 -3.93 3.71
CA GLY A 78 -1.79 -5.03 2.73
C GLY A 78 -1.07 -4.61 1.44
N THR A 79 0.18 -4.19 1.60
CA THR A 79 1.01 -3.59 0.55
C THR A 79 1.33 -4.55 -0.61
N GLY A 80 1.18 -5.86 -0.40
CA GLY A 80 1.51 -6.87 -1.39
C GLY A 80 2.97 -6.77 -1.85
N ASN A 81 3.17 -6.68 -3.16
CA ASN A 81 4.49 -6.49 -3.76
C ASN A 81 5.10 -5.09 -3.53
N GLY A 82 4.40 -4.17 -2.84
CA GLY A 82 4.88 -2.82 -2.52
C GLY A 82 4.72 -1.81 -3.66
N HIS A 83 4.14 -2.20 -4.80
CA HIS A 83 4.12 -1.40 -6.02
C HIS A 83 3.48 -0.01 -5.83
N LEU A 84 2.40 0.10 -5.03
CA LEU A 84 1.76 1.38 -4.75
C LEU A 84 2.71 2.38 -4.08
N LEU A 85 3.51 1.93 -3.10
CA LEU A 85 4.47 2.81 -2.43
C LEU A 85 5.61 3.22 -3.36
N PHE A 86 6.07 2.31 -4.24
CA PHE A 86 7.05 2.65 -5.27
C PHE A 86 6.48 3.71 -6.23
N ARG A 87 5.22 3.54 -6.65
CA ARG A 87 4.51 4.49 -7.50
C ARG A 87 4.43 5.87 -6.87
N ILE A 88 4.06 5.97 -5.59
CA ILE A 88 3.99 7.24 -4.86
C ILE A 88 5.37 7.87 -4.72
N ARG A 89 6.41 7.06 -4.45
CA ARG A 89 7.79 7.53 -4.32
C ARG A 89 8.34 8.08 -5.64
N ASP A 90 8.10 7.38 -6.75
CA ASP A 90 8.61 7.71 -8.08
C ASP A 90 7.84 8.86 -8.72
N GLU A 91 6.50 8.83 -8.66
CA GLU A 91 5.63 9.81 -9.34
C GLU A 91 5.30 11.05 -8.52
N GLY A 92 5.99 11.18 -7.38
CA GLY A 92 6.07 12.43 -6.67
C GLY A 92 6.74 13.54 -7.48
N VAL A 93 7.27 13.39 -8.69
CA VAL A 93 8.00 14.52 -9.30
C VAL A 93 7.10 15.78 -9.45
N ARG A 94 7.55 16.93 -8.89
CA ARG A 94 6.90 18.24 -9.12
C ARG A 94 6.85 18.44 -10.64
N GLY A 95 5.66 18.59 -11.20
CA GLY A 95 5.50 18.71 -12.66
C GLY A 95 6.24 19.93 -13.18
N GLU A 96 6.71 19.86 -14.43
CA GLU A 96 7.39 20.96 -15.15
C GLU A 96 6.51 22.21 -15.34
N ASP A 97 5.21 22.13 -15.00
CA ASP A 97 4.23 23.22 -15.11
C ASP A 97 4.18 24.14 -13.85
N SER A 98 5.09 23.98 -12.88
CA SER A 98 5.25 25.03 -11.86
C SER A 98 6.04 26.19 -12.47
N ASP A 99 5.37 27.32 -12.73
CA ASP A 99 5.96 28.63 -13.11
C ASP A 99 6.94 29.21 -12.05
N ASP A 100 7.33 28.41 -11.06
CA ASP A 100 8.33 28.76 -10.05
C ASP A 100 9.73 28.49 -10.64
N GLU A 101 10.25 29.48 -11.39
CA GLU A 101 11.63 29.50 -11.92
C GLU A 101 12.73 29.61 -10.84
N ASP A 102 12.36 29.61 -9.56
CA ASP A 102 13.28 29.76 -8.44
C ASP A 102 13.31 28.47 -7.62
N GLU A 103 14.22 27.57 -7.99
CA GLU A 103 15.23 26.93 -7.11
C GLU A 103 15.71 25.61 -7.73
N GLU A 104 16.85 25.70 -8.43
CA GLU A 104 17.78 24.60 -8.57
C GLU A 104 18.32 24.21 -7.16
N GLU A 105 17.53 23.47 -6.37
CA GLU A 105 18.11 22.74 -5.23
C GLU A 105 18.66 21.41 -5.74
N GLU A 106 19.98 21.39 -5.94
CA GLU A 106 20.78 20.17 -6.06
C GLU A 106 20.69 19.33 -4.77
N GLY A 107 19.62 18.54 -4.63
CA GLY A 107 19.45 17.53 -3.60
C GLY A 107 18.48 16.45 -4.09
N GLU A 108 18.95 15.20 -4.18
CA GLU A 108 18.22 13.97 -4.56
C GLU A 108 16.85 14.17 -5.25
N GLY A 109 16.90 14.70 -6.48
CA GLY A 109 15.94 14.54 -7.57
C GLY A 109 14.45 14.69 -7.26
N GLY A 110 13.93 15.92 -7.14
CA GLY A 110 12.56 16.28 -7.57
C GLY A 110 11.34 15.58 -6.96
N LYS A 111 11.48 14.59 -6.06
CA LYS A 111 10.38 13.82 -5.46
C LYS A 111 9.54 14.72 -4.52
N LEU A 112 8.22 14.80 -4.74
CA LEU A 112 7.23 15.53 -3.93
C LEU A 112 7.03 14.83 -2.59
N PHE A 113 6.85 13.52 -2.60
CA PHE A 113 6.66 12.74 -1.38
C PHE A 113 8.02 12.22 -0.90
N ARG A 114 8.56 12.86 0.14
CA ARG A 114 9.87 12.52 0.73
C ARG A 114 9.78 11.89 2.11
N GLY A 115 8.68 12.11 2.82
CA GLY A 115 8.47 11.53 4.15
C GLY A 115 8.46 10.00 4.16
N ARG A 116 8.42 9.44 5.38
CA ARG A 116 8.54 8.00 5.63
C ARG A 116 7.41 7.21 4.96
N MET A 117 7.73 6.08 4.35
CA MET A 117 6.75 5.15 3.78
C MET A 117 6.93 3.75 4.38
N LEU A 118 5.85 3.17 4.92
CA LEU A 118 5.84 1.82 5.47
C LEU A 118 4.73 0.99 4.82
N GLY A 119 5.12 -0.09 4.14
CA GLY A 119 4.23 -1.12 3.66
C GLY A 119 4.06 -2.22 4.71
N THR A 120 2.82 -2.65 4.93
CA THR A 120 2.49 -3.73 5.86
C THR A 120 1.74 -4.84 5.16
N ASP A 121 1.99 -6.07 5.55
CA ASP A 121 1.27 -7.24 5.04
C ASP A 121 1.33 -8.34 6.10
N TYR A 122 0.26 -9.09 6.29
CA TYR A 122 0.25 -10.26 7.19
C TYR A 122 1.05 -11.46 6.65
N SER A 123 1.51 -11.39 5.40
CA SER A 123 2.27 -12.42 4.72
C SER A 123 3.76 -12.10 4.73
N ALA A 124 4.54 -12.90 5.45
CA ALA A 124 6.00 -12.81 5.43
C ALA A 124 6.60 -12.96 4.01
N THR A 125 5.94 -13.73 3.13
CA THR A 125 6.39 -13.89 1.73
C THR A 125 6.11 -12.62 0.92
N SER A 126 4.96 -11.96 1.14
CA SER A 126 4.68 -10.62 0.59
C SER A 126 5.78 -9.62 0.94
N ILE A 127 6.10 -9.50 2.23
CA ILE A 127 7.13 -8.58 2.73
C ILE A 127 8.52 -8.90 2.17
N SER A 128 8.86 -10.18 2.05
CA SER A 128 10.12 -10.61 1.45
C SER A 128 10.19 -10.26 -0.03
N PHE A 129 9.08 -10.41 -0.76
CA PHE A 129 8.99 -10.09 -2.17
C PHE A 129 9.06 -8.57 -2.41
N ALA A 130 8.29 -7.76 -1.68
CA ALA A 130 8.33 -6.31 -1.79
C ALA A 130 9.74 -5.74 -1.54
N ARG A 131 10.46 -6.29 -0.56
CA ARG A 131 11.87 -5.91 -0.31
C ARG A 131 12.80 -6.28 -1.47
N ALA A 132 12.56 -7.42 -2.14
CA ALA A 132 13.34 -7.82 -3.31
C ALA A 132 13.10 -6.86 -4.49
N VAL A 133 11.84 -6.52 -4.76
CA VAL A 133 11.49 -5.54 -5.81
C VAL A 133 12.09 -4.16 -5.49
N ALA A 134 12.01 -3.71 -4.23
CA ALA A 134 12.60 -2.44 -3.81
C ALA A 134 14.13 -2.40 -4.02
N ALA A 135 14.82 -3.51 -3.73
CA ALA A 135 16.25 -3.63 -3.93
C ALA A 135 16.62 -3.60 -5.42
N GLU A 136 15.87 -4.29 -6.28
CA GLU A 136 16.09 -4.29 -7.73
C GLU A 136 15.83 -2.92 -8.35
N ARG A 137 14.83 -2.19 -7.85
CA ARG A 137 14.56 -0.79 -8.21
C ARG A 137 15.65 0.19 -7.74
N GLY A 138 16.59 -0.25 -6.91
CA GLY A 138 17.65 0.59 -6.37
C GLY A 138 17.17 1.62 -5.35
N LEU A 139 16.04 1.36 -4.68
CA LEU A 139 15.54 2.25 -3.62
C LEU A 139 16.51 2.26 -2.44
N GLY A 140 16.84 3.46 -1.97
CA GLY A 140 17.79 3.67 -0.87
C GLY A 140 17.26 3.13 0.46
N GLU A 141 18.17 2.84 1.40
CA GLU A 141 17.77 2.48 2.77
C GLU A 141 16.88 3.57 3.38
N GLY A 142 15.66 3.19 3.79
CA GLY A 142 14.69 4.11 4.39
C GLY A 142 13.80 4.87 3.39
N GLU A 143 13.97 4.69 2.08
CA GLU A 143 13.04 5.27 1.10
C GLU A 143 11.66 4.60 1.18
N VAL A 144 11.62 3.27 1.28
CA VAL A 144 10.39 2.52 1.54
C VAL A 144 10.73 1.36 2.49
N GLU A 145 10.02 1.29 3.60
CA GLU A 145 10.15 0.24 4.60
C GLU A 145 9.02 -0.78 4.46
N PHE A 146 9.27 -2.02 4.86
CA PHE A 146 8.27 -3.09 4.85
C PHE A 146 8.31 -3.87 6.15
N VAL A 147 7.15 -4.21 6.72
CA VAL A 147 7.06 -5.02 7.95
C VAL A 147 5.90 -6.01 7.90
N GLU A 148 6.12 -7.22 8.39
CA GLU A 148 5.05 -8.19 8.58
C GLU A 148 4.15 -7.74 9.72
N TRP A 149 2.88 -7.50 9.42
CA TRP A 149 1.90 -7.02 10.38
C TRP A 149 0.48 -7.37 9.94
N ASP A 150 -0.26 -8.04 10.82
CA ASP A 150 -1.68 -8.33 10.60
C ASP A 150 -2.53 -7.20 11.18
N VAL A 151 -3.12 -6.39 10.30
CA VAL A 151 -3.97 -5.23 10.63
C VAL A 151 -5.17 -5.60 11.51
N LEU A 152 -5.63 -6.85 11.49
CA LEU A 152 -6.82 -7.28 12.23
C LEU A 152 -6.50 -7.81 13.63
N SER A 153 -5.29 -8.32 13.85
CA SER A 153 -4.97 -9.09 15.06
C SER A 153 -3.67 -8.70 15.77
N SER A 154 -2.75 -8.03 15.08
CA SER A 154 -1.45 -7.66 15.64
C SER A 154 -1.53 -6.40 16.52
N PRO A 155 -0.66 -6.27 17.54
CA PRO A 155 -0.54 -5.03 18.30
C PRO A 155 -0.09 -3.89 17.40
N LEU A 156 -0.40 -2.64 17.77
CA LEU A 156 -0.03 -1.45 16.99
C LEU A 156 1.46 -1.10 17.06
N SER A 157 2.23 -1.66 17.99
CA SER A 157 3.63 -1.28 18.21
C SER A 157 4.57 -1.41 16.99
N PRO A 158 4.38 -2.34 16.03
CA PRO A 158 5.19 -2.37 14.82
C PRO A 158 4.97 -1.17 13.90
N VAL A 159 3.76 -0.61 13.88
CA VAL A 159 3.35 0.46 12.94
C VAL A 159 3.27 1.84 13.59
N LEU A 160 3.05 1.90 14.91
CA LEU A 160 3.09 3.13 15.71
C LEU A 160 4.40 3.18 16.50
N SER A 161 5.48 3.54 15.81
CA SER A 161 6.82 3.60 16.37
C SER A 161 7.64 4.77 15.79
N GLY A 162 8.69 5.16 16.52
CA GLY A 162 9.60 6.22 16.09
C GLY A 162 8.86 7.56 15.86
N PRO A 163 9.13 8.24 14.73
CA PRO A 163 8.43 9.49 14.37
C PRO A 163 6.91 9.35 14.23
N ASN A 164 6.40 8.12 14.02
CA ASN A 164 4.99 7.83 13.83
C ASN A 164 4.33 7.17 15.05
N ALA A 165 4.89 7.37 16.25
CA ALA A 165 4.30 6.84 17.48
C ALA A 165 2.86 7.36 17.73
N ASP A 166 2.56 8.58 17.28
CA ASP A 166 1.25 9.24 17.43
C ASP A 166 0.35 9.11 16.19
N GLY A 167 0.80 8.43 15.13
CA GLY A 167 0.03 8.20 13.91
C GLY A 167 0.78 8.46 12.60
N TRP A 168 0.02 8.41 11.52
CA TRP A 168 0.47 8.60 10.14
C TRP A 168 -0.35 9.71 9.48
N ASP A 169 0.26 10.48 8.58
CA ASP A 169 -0.45 11.53 7.84
C ASP A 169 -1.43 10.94 6.83
N VAL A 170 -1.01 9.84 6.18
CA VAL A 170 -1.80 9.12 5.18
C VAL A 170 -1.76 7.63 5.47
N VAL A 171 -2.94 7.00 5.49
CA VAL A 171 -3.09 5.53 5.50
C VAL A 171 -3.78 5.12 4.21
N LEU A 172 -3.17 4.18 3.50
CA LEU A 172 -3.59 3.69 2.21
C LEU A 172 -4.14 2.27 2.34
N ASP A 173 -5.17 1.98 1.55
CA ASP A 173 -5.71 0.64 1.36
C ASP A 173 -6.09 0.50 -0.12
N LYS A 174 -5.48 -0.48 -0.79
CA LYS A 174 -5.76 -0.84 -2.18
C LYS A 174 -6.11 -2.32 -2.27
N GLY A 175 -7.33 -2.67 -1.90
CA GLY A 175 -7.87 -4.03 -2.04
C GLY A 175 -7.81 -4.89 -0.79
N THR A 176 -7.20 -4.40 0.29
CA THR A 176 -7.06 -5.16 1.53
C THR A 176 -8.40 -5.28 2.23
N PHE A 177 -9.21 -4.21 2.24
CA PHE A 177 -10.58 -4.31 2.74
C PHE A 177 -11.46 -5.26 1.90
N ASP A 178 -11.24 -5.35 0.58
CA ASP A 178 -11.93 -6.31 -0.27
C ASP A 178 -11.55 -7.75 0.10
N ALA A 179 -10.25 -8.05 0.27
CA ALA A 179 -9.77 -9.35 0.74
C ALA A 179 -10.33 -9.71 2.13
N VAL A 180 -10.33 -8.75 3.05
CA VAL A 180 -10.92 -8.88 4.40
C VAL A 180 -12.41 -9.22 4.32
N SER A 181 -13.14 -8.59 3.40
CA SER A 181 -14.58 -8.82 3.19
C SER A 181 -14.90 -10.19 2.59
N LEU A 182 -13.89 -10.89 2.05
CA LEU A 182 -13.98 -12.24 1.49
C LEU A 182 -13.50 -13.33 2.46
N MET A 183 -13.08 -12.96 3.67
CA MET A 183 -12.73 -13.92 4.71
C MET A 183 -13.96 -14.71 5.17
N GLY A 184 -13.78 -16.01 5.41
CA GLY A 184 -14.83 -16.81 6.04
C GLY A 184 -15.06 -16.44 7.50
N ASP A 185 -16.29 -16.62 7.98
CA ASP A 185 -16.58 -16.58 9.41
C ASP A 185 -15.70 -17.61 10.13
N ALA A 186 -14.92 -17.17 11.13
CA ALA A 186 -14.11 -18.07 11.96
C ALA A 186 -14.93 -19.18 12.66
N GLU A 187 -16.26 -19.03 12.70
CA GLU A 187 -17.22 -19.98 13.29
C GLU A 187 -17.88 -20.92 12.28
N ALA A 188 -17.70 -20.74 10.97
CA ALA A 188 -18.28 -21.62 9.94
C ALA A 188 -17.62 -23.01 9.88
N GLY A 189 -16.40 -23.15 10.39
CA GLY A 189 -15.66 -24.42 10.49
C GLY A 189 -15.93 -25.25 11.77
N LYS A 190 -16.83 -24.80 12.65
CA LYS A 190 -17.13 -25.46 13.94
C LYS A 190 -18.55 -26.03 14.05
N ARG A 191 -19.29 -26.14 12.94
CA ARG A 191 -20.65 -26.72 12.94
C ARG A 191 -20.68 -28.16 12.48
#